data_AF-A0A167DWZ1-F1
#
_entry.id   AF-A0A167DWZ1-F1
#
_cell.length_a   1.000
_cell.length_b   1.000
_cell.length_c   1.000
_cell.angle_alpha   90.00
_cell.angle_beta   90.00
_cell.angle_gamma   90.00
#
_symmetry.space_group_name_H-M   'P 1'
#
loop_
_entity.id
_entity.type
_entity.pdbx_description
1 polymer ?
#
loop_
_entity_poly.entity_id
_entity_poly.type
_entity_poly.pdbx_seq_one_letter_code
_entity_poly.pdbx_strand_id
1 'polypeptide(L)'
;MNDVPKYPKGYPFEHLIGLCCPDDISSVGQGVTEVLEAIVNDHPTKPFMEDHGVPEHDVVGRVTPEEYDEFYKLIQEVAVIAGKATDATTVKESAEEWNKLFGSKFPTSEATTDKNNRASVGFSKRENPTTPNIVGGRFG
;
A
#
# COMPACT_ATOMS: atom_id res chain seq x y z
N MET A 1 12.07 -14.19 -5.25
CA MET A 1 11.33 -13.80 -4.03
C MET A 1 12.17 -12.72 -3.40
N ASN A 2 11.72 -11.48 -3.50
CA ASN A 2 12.45 -10.33 -2.98
C ASN A 2 12.46 -10.44 -1.46
N ASP A 3 13.62 -10.22 -0.86
CA ASP A 3 13.81 -10.19 0.59
C ASP A 3 13.09 -8.94 1.10
N VAL A 4 11.83 -9.11 1.52
CA VAL A 4 11.03 -7.99 2.03
C VAL A 4 11.53 -7.68 3.44
N PRO A 5 11.95 -6.44 3.74
CA PRO A 5 12.47 -6.09 5.04
C PRO A 5 11.42 -6.36 6.12
N LYS A 6 11.89 -6.78 7.29
CA LYS A 6 11.03 -7.13 8.43
C LYS A 6 10.29 -5.93 9.02
N TYR A 7 10.82 -4.73 8.79
CA TYR A 7 10.33 -3.47 9.33
C TYR A 7 10.19 -2.41 8.22
N PRO A 8 9.36 -1.37 8.44
CA PRO A 8 8.42 -1.20 9.56
C PRO A 8 7.31 -2.26 9.56
N LYS A 9 6.70 -2.47 10.73
CA LYS A 9 5.48 -3.31 10.85
C LYS A 9 4.25 -2.51 10.43
N GLY A 10 3.11 -3.20 10.31
CA GLY A 10 1.82 -2.60 9.91
C GLY A 10 1.49 -1.28 10.62
N TYR A 11 1.39 -1.27 11.96
CA TYR A 11 1.02 -0.06 12.69
C TYR A 11 2.00 1.12 12.51
N PRO A 12 3.34 0.95 12.65
CA PRO A 12 4.26 2.03 12.32
C PRO A 12 4.17 2.52 10.87
N PHE A 13 3.91 1.64 9.92
CA PHE A 13 3.74 2.04 8.52
C PHE A 13 2.42 2.78 8.28
N GLU A 14 1.31 2.33 8.88
CA GLU A 14 0.02 3.02 8.87
C GLU A 14 0.14 4.43 9.43
N HIS A 15 0.91 4.60 10.51
CA HIS A 15 1.15 5.91 11.10
C HIS A 15 1.94 6.83 10.16
N LEU A 16 2.99 6.31 9.51
CA LEU A 16 3.75 7.05 8.50
C LEU A 16 2.88 7.44 7.30
N ILE A 17 2.03 6.52 6.82
CA ILE A 17 1.04 6.81 5.78
C ILE A 17 0.09 7.93 6.24
N GLY A 18 -0.38 7.89 7.48
CA GLY A 18 -1.25 8.92 8.05
C GLY A 18 -0.63 10.32 8.05
N LEU A 19 0.68 10.42 8.32
CA LEU A 19 1.41 11.70 8.25
C LEU A 19 1.54 12.23 6.81
N CYS A 20 1.62 11.31 5.84
CA CYS A 20 1.82 11.62 4.42
C CYS A 20 0.52 11.63 3.61
N CYS A 21 -0.62 11.41 4.25
CA CYS A 21 -1.89 11.20 3.56
C CYS A 21 -2.40 12.54 2.99
N PRO A 22 -2.55 12.67 1.66
CA PRO A 22 -3.07 13.88 1.06
C PRO A 22 -4.57 14.03 1.33
N ASP A 23 -5.02 15.27 1.42
CA ASP A 23 -6.44 15.62 1.40
C ASP A 23 -6.96 15.69 -0.06
N ASP A 24 -8.28 15.61 -0.23
CA ASP A 24 -8.98 15.91 -1.49
C ASP A 24 -8.52 15.12 -2.75
N ILE A 25 -8.10 13.86 -2.59
CA ILE A 25 -7.71 13.00 -3.72
C ILE A 25 -8.87 12.75 -4.70
N SER A 26 -8.55 12.73 -6.01
CA SER A 26 -9.52 12.43 -7.06
C SER A 26 -9.61 10.94 -7.41
N SER A 27 -8.65 10.14 -6.94
CA SER A 27 -8.68 8.68 -7.06
C SER A 27 -7.82 8.00 -6.00
N VAL A 28 -8.09 6.73 -5.71
CA VAL A 28 -7.25 5.92 -4.81
C VAL A 28 -5.83 5.77 -5.35
N GLY A 29 -5.67 5.62 -6.68
CA GLY A 29 -4.34 5.53 -7.30
C GLY A 29 -3.50 6.78 -7.09
N GLN A 30 -4.11 7.97 -7.25
CA GLN A 30 -3.48 9.24 -6.91
C GLN A 30 -3.05 9.27 -5.43
N GLY A 31 -3.94 8.93 -4.51
CA GLY A 31 -3.60 8.94 -3.08
C GLY A 31 -2.46 8.00 -2.71
N VAL A 32 -2.41 6.79 -3.30
CA VAL A 32 -1.29 5.86 -3.11
C VAL A 32 0.02 6.47 -3.62
N THR A 33 0.02 7.04 -4.82
CA THR A 33 1.20 7.67 -5.41
C THR A 33 1.70 8.84 -4.58
N GLU A 34 0.81 9.76 -4.23
CA GLU A 34 1.15 10.96 -3.44
C GLU A 34 1.69 10.61 -2.05
N VAL A 35 1.14 9.60 -1.37
CA VAL A 35 1.68 9.11 -0.09
C VAL A 35 3.11 8.58 -0.27
N LEU A 36 3.36 7.76 -1.29
CA LEU A 36 4.69 7.20 -1.52
C LEU A 36 5.71 8.29 -1.84
N GLU A 37 5.33 9.27 -2.66
CA GLU A 37 6.17 10.43 -3.00
C GLU A 37 6.41 11.34 -1.78
N ALA A 38 5.39 11.59 -0.96
CA ALA A 38 5.53 12.36 0.27
C ALA A 38 6.50 11.69 1.26
N ILE A 39 6.45 10.36 1.42
CA ILE A 39 7.44 9.64 2.24
C ILE A 39 8.87 9.86 1.71
N VAL A 40 9.06 9.81 0.38
CA VAL A 40 10.37 10.06 -0.24
C VAL A 40 10.85 11.49 0.00
N ASN A 41 9.95 12.47 -0.10
CA ASN A 41 10.31 13.88 -0.01
C ASN A 41 10.54 14.34 1.44
N ASP A 42 9.65 13.92 2.36
CA ASP A 42 9.56 14.50 3.70
C ASP A 42 10.22 13.62 4.77
N HIS A 43 10.42 12.33 4.49
CA HIS A 43 10.99 11.36 5.43
C HIS A 43 12.19 10.58 4.86
N PRO A 44 13.24 11.26 4.35
CA PRO A 44 14.45 10.60 3.84
C PRO A 44 15.28 9.89 4.92
N THR A 45 15.01 10.17 6.19
CA THR A 45 15.60 9.51 7.35
C THR A 45 14.50 9.09 8.31
N LYS A 46 14.80 8.13 9.20
CA LYS A 46 13.82 7.60 10.14
C LYS A 46 13.17 8.74 10.94
N PRO A 47 11.86 8.98 10.80
CA PRO A 47 11.19 10.04 11.56
C PRO A 47 11.05 9.63 13.03
N PHE A 48 10.75 10.60 13.88
CA PHE A 48 10.17 10.34 15.18
C PHE A 48 8.65 10.51 15.05
N MET A 49 7.88 9.50 15.48
CA MET A 49 6.42 9.52 15.37
C MET A 49 5.79 9.30 16.74
N GLU A 50 5.18 10.35 17.30
CA GLU A 50 4.52 10.30 18.60
C GLU A 50 3.29 9.37 18.58
N ASP A 51 3.18 8.49 19.57
CA ASP A 51 1.94 7.75 19.78
C ASP A 51 0.83 8.70 20.24
N HIS A 52 -0.32 8.69 19.55
CA HIS A 52 -1.46 9.55 19.85
C HIS A 52 -1.99 9.41 21.29
N GLY A 53 -1.78 8.25 21.93
CA GLY A 53 -2.19 8.03 23.32
C GLY A 53 -1.12 8.39 24.36
N VAL A 54 0.15 8.41 23.96
CA VAL A 54 1.31 8.65 24.84
C VAL A 54 2.40 9.35 24.02
N PRO A 55 2.40 10.70 23.94
CA PRO A 55 3.33 11.45 23.08
C PRO A 55 4.81 11.17 23.35
N GLU A 56 5.15 10.67 24.54
CA GLU A 56 6.51 10.28 24.90
C GLU A 56 6.99 8.97 24.25
N HIS A 57 6.12 8.25 23.51
CA HIS A 57 6.45 7.00 22.85
C HIS A 57 6.61 7.15 21.33
N ASP A 58 7.81 6.81 20.83
CA ASP A 58 8.10 6.71 19.39
C ASP A 58 7.53 5.43 18.79
N VAL A 59 6.55 5.56 17.90
CA VAL A 59 5.91 4.46 17.16
C VAL A 59 6.95 3.68 16.34
N VAL A 60 7.99 4.34 15.81
CA VAL A 60 9.12 3.72 15.08
C VAL A 60 10.36 3.53 15.95
N GLY A 61 10.21 3.60 17.27
CA GLY A 61 11.33 3.47 18.21
C GLY A 61 12.05 2.12 18.14
N ARG A 62 11.38 1.08 17.63
CA ARG A 62 11.93 -0.27 17.43
C ARG A 62 12.61 -0.50 16.07
N VAL A 63 12.46 0.44 15.13
CA VAL A 63 13.08 0.36 13.80
C VAL A 63 14.46 1.00 13.89
N THR A 64 15.52 0.29 13.50
CA THR A 64 16.86 0.89 13.45
C THR A 64 16.99 1.82 12.23
N PRO A 65 17.95 2.75 12.22
CA PRO A 65 18.22 3.58 11.05
C PRO A 65 18.52 2.75 9.79
N GLU A 66 19.22 1.62 9.93
CA GLU A 66 19.58 0.73 8.82
C GLU A 66 18.34 -0.01 8.27
N GLU A 67 17.48 -0.53 9.15
CA GLU A 67 16.22 -1.15 8.74
C GLU A 67 15.30 -0.14 8.04
N TYR A 68 15.30 1.12 8.50
CA TYR A 68 14.56 2.19 7.83
C TYR A 68 15.14 2.52 6.45
N ASP A 69 16.47 2.56 6.30
CA ASP A 69 17.13 2.82 5.01
C ASP A 69 16.81 1.73 3.97
N GLU A 70 16.75 0.46 4.38
CA GLU A 70 16.30 -0.64 3.52
C GLU A 70 14.84 -0.46 3.07
N PHE A 71 13.94 -0.15 4.01
CA PHE A 71 12.56 0.17 3.69
C PHE A 71 12.44 1.39 2.77
N TYR A 72 13.18 2.45 3.05
CA TYR A 72 13.13 3.71 2.31
C TYR A 72 13.55 3.53 0.85
N LYS A 73 14.60 2.74 0.59
CA LYS A 73 15.00 2.40 -0.79
C LYS A 73 13.89 1.71 -1.57
N LEU A 74 13.14 0.80 -0.92
CA LEU A 74 11.98 0.17 -1.55
C LEU A 74 10.87 1.18 -1.82
N ILE A 75 10.60 2.10 -0.88
CA ILE A 75 9.63 3.18 -1.09
C ILE A 75 10.02 4.05 -2.29
N GLN A 76 11.29 4.40 -2.45
CA GLN A 76 11.77 5.14 -3.62
C GLN A 76 11.49 4.39 -4.93
N GLU A 77 11.75 3.08 -4.96
CA GLU A 77 11.48 2.26 -6.15
C GLU A 77 9.98 2.19 -6.46
N VAL A 78 9.13 1.94 -5.46
CA VAL A 78 7.68 1.81 -5.69
C VAL A 78 7.00 3.15 -5.95
N ALA A 79 7.51 4.27 -5.43
CA ALA A 79 7.01 5.61 -5.75
C ALA A 79 7.14 5.89 -7.25
N VAL A 80 8.29 5.55 -7.84
CA VAL A 80 8.51 5.69 -9.30
C VAL A 80 7.55 4.81 -10.11
N ILE A 81 7.26 3.59 -9.65
CA ILE A 81 6.30 2.70 -10.31
C ILE A 81 4.88 3.27 -10.20
N ALA A 82 4.47 3.75 -9.03
CA ALA A 82 3.16 4.33 -8.78
C ALA A 82 2.92 5.60 -9.63
N GLY A 83 3.92 6.47 -9.72
CA GLY A 83 3.90 7.65 -10.60
C GLY A 83 3.67 7.26 -12.05
N LYS A 84 4.45 6.31 -12.59
CA LYS A 84 4.24 5.78 -13.96
C LYS A 84 2.84 5.18 -14.15
N ALA A 85 2.33 4.47 -13.15
CA ALA A 85 1.02 3.85 -13.22
C ALA A 85 -0.12 4.89 -13.24
N THR A 86 0.08 6.01 -12.54
CA THR A 86 -0.88 7.11 -12.42
C THR A 86 -0.87 8.02 -13.64
N ASP A 87 0.32 8.32 -14.18
CA ASP A 87 0.52 9.18 -15.35
C ASP A 87 0.34 8.43 -16.69
N ALA A 88 0.12 7.12 -16.65
CA ALA A 88 -0.08 6.29 -17.84
C ALA A 88 -1.25 6.79 -18.70
N THR A 89 -1.03 6.87 -20.01
CA THR A 89 -2.06 7.33 -20.96
C THR A 89 -2.99 6.21 -21.41
N THR A 90 -2.65 4.96 -21.11
CA THR A 90 -3.46 3.79 -21.46
C THR A 90 -3.73 2.91 -20.24
N VAL A 91 -4.92 2.27 -20.23
CA VAL A 91 -5.30 1.30 -19.18
C VAL A 91 -4.32 0.15 -19.09
N LYS A 92 -3.78 -0.27 -20.24
CA LYS A 92 -2.80 -1.36 -20.33
C LYS A 92 -1.52 -1.00 -19.56
N GLU A 93 -0.93 0.16 -19.86
CA GLU A 93 0.29 0.62 -19.19
C GLU A 93 0.05 0.82 -17.68
N SER A 94 -1.07 1.45 -17.31
CA SER A 94 -1.43 1.65 -15.91
C SER A 94 -1.54 0.32 -15.15
N ALA A 95 -2.26 -0.66 -15.72
CA ALA A 95 -2.43 -1.98 -15.11
C ALA A 95 -1.10 -2.74 -14.98
N GLU A 96 -0.21 -2.64 -15.96
CA GLU A 96 1.11 -3.29 -15.92
C GLU A 96 1.99 -2.70 -14.82
N GLU A 97 2.01 -1.38 -14.64
CA GLU A 97 2.79 -0.74 -13.56
C GLU A 97 2.19 -1.03 -12.17
N TRP A 98 0.86 -0.93 -12.00
CA TRP A 98 0.22 -1.30 -10.74
C TRP A 98 0.41 -2.79 -10.39
N ASN A 99 0.44 -3.67 -11.40
CA ASN A 99 0.74 -5.08 -11.20
C ASN A 99 2.19 -5.31 -10.72
N LYS A 100 3.16 -4.53 -11.18
CA LYS A 100 4.54 -4.59 -10.64
C LYS A 100 4.59 -4.22 -9.16
N LEU A 101 3.81 -3.21 -8.75
CA LEU A 101 3.79 -2.73 -7.37
C LEU A 101 3.04 -3.68 -6.43
N PHE A 102 1.82 -4.08 -6.78
CA PHE A 102 0.94 -4.88 -5.91
C PHE A 102 1.06 -6.40 -6.15
N GLY A 103 1.82 -6.81 -7.16
CA GLY A 103 2.04 -8.20 -7.53
C GLY A 103 0.86 -8.83 -8.27
N SER A 104 0.94 -10.15 -8.47
CA SER A 104 0.05 -10.93 -9.35
C SER A 104 -1.42 -10.97 -8.93
N LYS A 105 -1.77 -10.50 -7.72
CA LYS A 105 -3.17 -10.35 -7.30
C LYS A 105 -3.83 -9.10 -7.89
N PHE A 106 -3.04 -8.13 -8.33
CA PHE A 106 -3.55 -6.98 -9.05
C PHE A 106 -3.73 -7.35 -10.53
N PRO A 107 -4.81 -6.91 -11.22
CA PRO A 107 -5.06 -7.30 -12.61
C PRO A 107 -3.92 -6.95 -13.57
N THR A 108 -3.66 -7.82 -14.54
CA THR A 108 -2.80 -7.50 -15.69
C THR A 108 -3.61 -6.83 -16.80
N SER A 109 -2.92 -6.23 -17.77
CA SER A 109 -3.55 -5.65 -18.96
C SER A 109 -4.38 -6.67 -19.74
N GLU A 110 -3.96 -7.93 -19.80
CA GLU A 110 -4.70 -9.04 -20.42
C GLU A 110 -6.07 -9.26 -19.78
N ALA A 111 -6.14 -9.25 -18.43
CA ALA A 111 -7.40 -9.37 -17.70
C ALA A 111 -8.36 -8.20 -17.94
N THR A 112 -7.85 -7.03 -18.34
CA THR A 112 -8.67 -5.83 -18.62
C THR A 112 -9.21 -5.78 -20.05
N THR A 113 -8.72 -6.61 -20.97
CA THR A 113 -9.03 -6.53 -22.41
C THR A 113 -10.12 -7.52 -22.86
N ASP A 114 -10.44 -8.53 -22.04
CA ASP A 114 -11.47 -9.52 -22.33
C ASP A 114 -12.89 -8.96 -22.17
N LYS A 115 -13.48 -8.50 -23.29
CA LYS A 115 -14.87 -7.99 -23.37
C LYS A 115 -15.93 -9.00 -22.91
N ASN A 116 -15.63 -10.30 -22.90
CA ASN A 116 -16.54 -11.35 -22.42
C ASN A 116 -16.49 -11.57 -20.90
N ASN A 117 -15.56 -10.93 -20.18
CA ASN A 117 -15.33 -11.18 -18.76
C ASN A 117 -15.56 -9.94 -17.86
N ARG A 118 -16.44 -9.02 -18.29
CA ARG A 118 -16.90 -7.90 -17.44
C ARG A 118 -17.55 -8.33 -16.12
N ALA A 119 -17.91 -9.62 -15.98
CA ALA A 119 -18.40 -10.19 -14.73
C ALA A 119 -17.30 -10.55 -13.71
N SER A 120 -16.01 -10.65 -14.12
CA SER A 120 -14.92 -11.08 -13.22
C SER A 120 -13.99 -9.96 -12.76
N VAL A 121 -14.25 -8.70 -13.14
CA VAL A 121 -13.65 -7.51 -12.50
C VAL A 121 -14.42 -7.15 -11.20
N GLY A 122 -15.44 -7.94 -10.85
CA GLY A 122 -16.08 -7.88 -9.54
C GLY A 122 -15.31 -8.73 -8.51
N PHE A 123 -15.50 -8.40 -7.23
CA PHE A 123 -15.01 -9.18 -6.08
C PHE A 123 -14.97 -10.69 -6.39
N SER A 124 -13.82 -11.32 -6.18
CA SER A 124 -13.71 -12.76 -6.30
C SER A 124 -14.76 -13.42 -5.41
N LYS A 125 -15.48 -14.41 -5.98
CA LYS A 125 -16.48 -15.14 -5.22
C LYS A 125 -15.77 -15.82 -4.05
N ARG A 126 -16.26 -15.57 -2.83
CA ARG A 126 -15.73 -16.19 -1.62
C ARG A 126 -15.81 -17.71 -1.73
N GLU A 127 -14.67 -18.40 -1.80
CA GLU A 127 -14.65 -19.86 -1.89
C GLU A 127 -14.69 -20.55 -0.53
N ASN A 128 -14.21 -19.87 0.53
CA ASN A 128 -14.14 -20.44 1.87
C ASN A 128 -14.82 -19.55 2.93
N PRO A 129 -15.62 -20.11 3.85
CA PRO A 129 -16.08 -19.38 5.02
C PRO A 129 -14.87 -19.00 5.89
N THR A 130 -14.87 -17.78 6.44
CA THR A 130 -13.73 -17.27 7.24
C THR A 130 -13.47 -18.11 8.50
N THR A 131 -14.46 -18.85 8.99
CA THR A 131 -14.31 -19.86 10.06
C THR A 131 -15.54 -20.78 10.06
N PRO A 132 -15.41 -22.11 10.12
CA PRO A 132 -16.55 -23.04 10.07
C PRO A 132 -17.42 -23.06 11.35
N ASN A 133 -17.02 -22.39 12.44
CA ASN A 133 -17.75 -22.40 13.73
C ASN A 133 -17.84 -20.99 14.35
N ILE A 134 -18.59 -20.06 13.75
CA ILE A 134 -19.08 -18.88 14.49
C ILE A 134 -20.43 -19.25 15.10
N VAL A 135 -20.39 -19.75 16.34
CA VAL A 135 -21.56 -19.73 17.22
C VAL A 135 -21.85 -18.25 17.51
N GLY A 136 -23.07 -17.82 17.20
CA GLY A 136 -23.50 -16.43 17.33
C GLY A 136 -23.32 -15.87 18.74
N GLY A 137 -22.97 -14.59 18.83
CA GLY A 137 -22.92 -13.87 20.09
C GLY A 137 -22.43 -12.44 19.97
N ARG A 138 -23.38 -11.50 20.09
CA ARG A 138 -23.25 -10.17 20.71
C ARG A 138 -22.43 -9.10 19.98
N PHE A 139 -23.05 -8.49 18.97
CA PHE A 139 -23.16 -7.03 18.90
C PHE A 139 -24.60 -6.70 18.49
N GLY A 140 -25.40 -6.37 19.49
CA GLY A 140 -26.64 -5.60 19.39
C GLY A 140 -26.53 -4.46 20.37
#